data_AF-A0A4R1XGP3-F1
#
_entry.id   AF-A0A4R1XGP3-F1
#
_cell.length_a   1.000
_cell.length_b   1.000
_cell.length_c   1.000
_cell.angle_alpha   90.00
_cell.angle_beta   90.00
_cell.angle_gamma   90.00
#
_symmetry.space_group_name_H-M   'P 1'
#
loop_
_entity.id
_entity.type
_entity.pdbx_description
1 polymer ?
#
loop_
_entity_poly.entity_id
_entity_poly.type
_entity_poly.pdbx_seq_one_letter_code
_entity_poly.pdbx_strand_id
1 'polypeptide(L)'
;MMSKSGLDCSCLADTHGLFEIAMQASGNLRTSLLDQISSGEIGIPSMVWQEFRDLYPQEATSLEPFVTSTIGMRKRAYTAKAGSIAEKLNSGFIQGPYESGIDIQVAAIASVEKCHVLTSKLQIAHYKKMACNATDLESWLKS
;
A
#
# COMPACT_ATOMS: atom_id res chain seq x y z
N MET A 1 1.54 26.90 -6.45
CA MET A 1 2.80 26.19 -6.17
C MET A 1 2.47 24.72 -6.02
N MET A 2 2.74 23.89 -7.04
CA MET A 2 2.53 22.45 -6.92
C MET A 2 3.60 21.91 -5.96
N SER A 3 3.18 21.42 -4.80
CA SER A 3 4.03 20.60 -3.95
C SER A 3 4.42 19.36 -4.76
N LYS A 4 5.68 19.26 -5.17
CA LYS A 4 6.24 17.99 -5.64
C LYS A 4 5.94 16.96 -4.54
N SER A 5 5.12 15.96 -4.84
CA SER A 5 5.07 14.74 -4.02
C SER A 5 6.51 14.24 -3.87
N GLY A 6 6.87 13.83 -2.66
CA GLY A 6 8.25 13.49 -2.33
C GLY A 6 8.60 12.04 -2.59
N LEU A 7 7.64 11.24 -3.06
CA LEU A 7 7.85 9.88 -3.53
C LEU A 7 7.58 9.82 -5.03
N ASP A 8 8.48 9.17 -5.75
CA ASP A 8 8.37 8.92 -7.19
C ASP A 8 7.62 7.60 -7.49
N CYS A 9 6.93 7.02 -6.51
CA CYS A 9 6.16 5.79 -6.70
C CYS A 9 4.82 6.06 -7.42
N SER A 10 4.48 5.21 -8.39
CA SER A 10 3.22 5.27 -9.14
C SER A 10 2.06 4.68 -8.33
N CYS A 11 2.33 3.68 -7.48
CA CYS A 11 1.38 3.11 -6.53
C CYS A 11 2.05 2.69 -5.22
N LEU A 12 1.23 2.41 -4.21
CA LEU A 12 1.64 1.78 -2.95
C LEU A 12 1.00 0.41 -2.84
N ALA A 13 1.78 -0.64 -2.58
CA ALA A 13 1.21 -1.93 -2.25
C ALA A 13 0.81 -1.97 -0.77
N ASP A 14 -0.41 -2.44 -0.49
CA ASP A 14 -0.77 -2.92 0.84
C ASP A 14 -0.42 -4.40 1.01
N THR A 15 -0.71 -4.97 2.18
CA THR A 15 -0.36 -6.37 2.51
C THR A 15 -1.01 -7.36 1.54
N HIS A 16 -2.24 -7.10 1.08
CA HIS A 16 -2.92 -7.96 0.12
C HIS A 16 -2.36 -7.78 -1.30
N GLY A 17 -2.01 -6.56 -1.70
CA GLY A 17 -1.34 -6.30 -2.98
C GLY A 17 0.01 -7.00 -3.08
N LEU A 18 0.81 -6.97 -2.01
CA LEU A 18 2.06 -7.74 -1.92
C LEU A 18 1.84 -9.24 -2.00
N PHE A 19 0.80 -9.74 -1.32
CA PHE A 19 0.45 -11.16 -1.39
C PHE A 19 0.08 -11.57 -2.82
N GLU A 20 -0.76 -10.79 -3.51
CA GLU A 20 -1.13 -11.06 -4.90
C GLU A 20 0.08 -11.04 -5.86
N ILE A 21 1.04 -10.12 -5.65
CA ILE A 21 2.30 -10.08 -6.40
C ILE A 21 3.13 -11.34 -6.11
N ALA A 22 3.31 -11.70 -4.84
CA ALA A 22 4.08 -12.87 -4.44
C ALA A 22 3.50 -14.18 -4.97
N MET A 23 2.17 -14.24 -5.09
CA MET A 23 1.43 -15.39 -5.62
C MET A 23 1.45 -15.49 -7.16
N GLN A 24 1.95 -14.47 -7.88
CA GLN A 24 2.07 -14.59 -9.33
C GLN A 24 3.00 -15.73 -9.70
N ALA A 25 2.53 -16.62 -10.58
CA ALA A 25 3.33 -17.71 -11.10
C ALA A 25 4.55 -17.19 -11.88
N SER A 26 5.57 -18.04 -12.04
CA SER A 26 6.78 -17.70 -12.78
C SER A 26 6.46 -17.28 -14.23
N GLY A 27 7.19 -16.27 -14.71
CA GLY A 27 7.05 -15.75 -16.08
C GLY A 27 7.32 -14.25 -16.17
N ASN A 28 7.19 -13.70 -17.38
CA ASN A 28 7.49 -12.30 -17.68
C ASN A 28 6.70 -11.31 -16.82
N LEU A 29 5.48 -11.67 -16.44
CA LEU A 29 4.63 -10.84 -15.58
C LEU A 29 5.23 -10.68 -14.18
N ARG A 30 5.63 -11.80 -13.55
CA ARG A 30 6.27 -11.77 -12.24
C ARG A 30 7.56 -10.96 -12.30
N THR A 31 8.40 -11.17 -13.32
CA THR A 31 9.65 -10.39 -13.50
C THR A 31 9.37 -8.90 -13.58
N SER A 32 8.41 -8.48 -14.42
CA SER A 32 8.01 -7.07 -14.55
C SER A 32 7.56 -6.46 -13.22
N LEU A 33 6.74 -7.17 -12.43
CA LEU A 33 6.28 -6.69 -11.12
C LEU A 33 7.44 -6.58 -10.11
N LEU A 34 8.37 -7.52 -10.12
CA LEU A 34 9.56 -7.48 -9.27
C LEU A 34 10.51 -6.34 -9.66
N ASP A 35 10.63 -6.02 -10.95
CA ASP A 35 11.38 -4.86 -11.44
C ASP A 35 10.70 -3.55 -11.01
N GLN A 36 9.37 -3.48 -11.02
CA GLN A 36 8.61 -2.32 -10.53
C GLN A 36 8.77 -2.12 -9.01
N ILE A 37 8.83 -3.19 -8.22
CA ILE A 37 9.18 -3.11 -6.79
C ILE A 37 10.62 -2.62 -6.63
N SER A 38 11.56 -3.19 -7.38
CA SER A 38 12.99 -2.89 -7.25
C SER A 38 13.33 -1.45 -7.61
N SER A 39 12.66 -0.92 -8.63
CA SER A 39 12.78 0.49 -9.06
C SER A 39 12.03 1.47 -8.16
N GLY A 40 11.15 0.98 -7.28
CA GLY A 40 10.32 1.81 -6.41
C GLY A 40 9.06 2.38 -7.08
N GLU A 41 8.73 1.95 -8.29
CA GLU A 41 7.47 2.28 -8.96
C GLU A 41 6.28 1.75 -8.15
N ILE A 42 6.39 0.52 -7.64
CA ILE A 42 5.52 -0.02 -6.60
C ILE A 42 6.20 0.26 -5.25
N GLY A 43 5.72 1.29 -4.56
CA GLY A 43 6.20 1.66 -3.23
C GLY A 43 5.68 0.73 -2.14
N ILE A 44 6.53 0.36 -1.19
CA ILE A 44 6.16 -0.51 -0.06
C ILE A 44 6.26 0.25 1.25
N PRO A 45 5.14 0.56 1.93
CA PRO A 45 5.17 1.15 3.27
C PRO A 45 5.84 0.23 4.30
N SER A 46 6.66 0.78 5.21
CA SER A 46 7.45 -0.04 6.15
C SER A 46 6.58 -0.88 7.10
N MET A 47 5.41 -0.37 7.51
CA MET A 47 4.46 -1.11 8.35
C MET A 47 3.79 -2.27 7.59
N VAL A 48 3.51 -2.07 6.30
CA VAL A 48 3.01 -3.13 5.41
C VAL A 48 4.05 -4.21 5.23
N TRP A 49 5.32 -3.83 5.00
CA TRP A 49 6.40 -4.81 4.88
C TRP A 49 6.58 -5.64 6.15
N GLN A 50 6.45 -5.01 7.32
CA GLN A 50 6.52 -5.72 8.58
C GLN A 50 5.35 -6.70 8.74
N GLU A 51 4.10 -6.23 8.55
CA GLU A 51 2.91 -7.08 8.63
C GLU A 51 2.98 -8.26 7.63
N PHE A 52 3.44 -7.99 6.40
CA PHE A 52 3.60 -9.02 5.38
C PHE A 52 4.62 -10.09 5.76
N ARG A 53 5.77 -9.70 6.35
CA ARG A 53 6.76 -10.67 6.87
C ARG A 53 6.21 -11.52 8.01
N ASP A 54 5.38 -10.93 8.86
CA ASP A 54 4.81 -11.63 10.01
C ASP A 54 3.69 -12.60 9.60
N LEU A 55 2.88 -12.23 8.59
CA LEU A 55 1.77 -13.05 8.10
C LEU A 55 2.18 -14.09 7.04
N TYR A 56 3.12 -13.74 6.16
CA TYR A 56 3.49 -14.50 4.96
C TYR A 56 5.03 -14.63 4.82
N PRO A 57 5.71 -15.29 5.77
CA PRO A 57 7.17 -15.29 5.84
C PRO A 57 7.85 -15.94 4.61
N GLN A 58 7.22 -16.94 3.99
CA GLN A 58 7.78 -17.62 2.81
C GLN A 58 7.71 -16.72 1.57
N GLU A 59 6.56 -16.09 1.37
CA GLU A 59 6.30 -15.14 0.30
C GLU A 59 7.21 -13.92 0.45
N ALA A 60 7.36 -13.41 1.68
CA ALA A 60 8.25 -12.30 1.98
C ALA A 60 9.72 -12.63 1.69
N THR A 61 10.18 -13.84 2.04
CA THR A 61 11.54 -14.31 1.67
C THR A 61 11.75 -14.26 0.15
N SER A 62 10.71 -14.56 -0.64
CA SER A 62 10.80 -14.52 -2.10
C SER A 62 10.84 -13.10 -2.69
N LEU A 63 10.26 -12.11 -1.99
CA LEU A 63 10.22 -10.71 -2.41
C LEU A 63 11.40 -9.89 -1.87
N GLU A 64 11.97 -10.29 -0.72
CA GLU A 64 13.00 -9.54 0.00
C GLU A 64 14.18 -9.04 -0.87
N PRO A 65 14.74 -9.83 -1.82
CA PRO A 65 15.82 -9.34 -2.68
C PRO A 65 15.45 -8.14 -3.57
N PHE A 66 14.16 -7.94 -3.82
CA PHE A 66 13.62 -6.90 -4.70
C PHE A 66 13.14 -5.67 -3.90
N VAL A 67 12.89 -5.82 -2.59
CA VAL A 67 12.48 -4.69 -1.73
C VAL A 67 13.70 -3.87 -1.31
N THR A 68 14.12 -2.95 -2.19
CA THR A 68 15.32 -2.13 -2.00
C THR A 68 15.15 -1.03 -0.94
N SER A 69 13.92 -0.53 -0.77
CA SER A 69 13.58 0.48 0.23
C SER A 69 12.12 0.38 0.67
N THR A 70 11.81 0.93 1.85
CA THR A 70 10.43 1.05 2.34
C THR A 70 10.09 2.48 2.75
N ILE A 71 8.80 2.80 2.70
CA ILE A 71 8.28 4.14 2.96
C ILE A 71 7.79 4.23 4.41
N GLY A 72 8.48 5.03 5.21
CA GLY A 72 8.08 5.28 6.59
C GLY A 72 7.06 6.40 6.76
N MET A 73 6.31 6.37 7.86
CA MET A 73 5.40 7.45 8.31
C MET A 73 6.15 8.68 8.88
N ARG A 74 7.11 9.22 8.12
CA ARG A 74 8.01 10.28 8.60
C ARG A 74 7.48 11.70 8.36
N LYS A 75 6.61 11.90 7.37
CA LYS A 75 6.06 13.23 7.05
C LYS A 75 4.89 13.54 7.99
N ARG A 76 4.91 14.73 8.62
CA ARG A 76 3.79 15.23 9.44
C ARG A 76 2.45 15.22 8.69
N ALA A 77 2.50 15.46 7.38
CA ALA A 77 1.33 15.42 6.51
C ALA A 77 0.67 14.02 6.49
N TYR A 78 1.44 12.94 6.55
CA TYR A 78 0.89 11.58 6.59
C TYR A 78 0.12 11.34 7.89
N THR A 79 0.71 11.69 9.04
CA THR A 79 0.05 11.52 10.34
C THR A 79 -1.22 12.37 10.45
N ALA A 80 -1.18 13.62 9.98
CA ALA A 80 -2.35 14.49 9.96
C ALA A 80 -3.46 13.91 9.06
N LYS A 81 -3.10 13.37 7.89
CA LYS A 81 -4.07 12.75 6.99
C LYS A 81 -4.66 11.46 7.57
N ALA A 82 -3.86 10.63 8.23
CA ALA A 82 -4.32 9.44 8.93
C ALA A 82 -5.35 9.80 10.03
N GLY A 83 -5.08 10.84 10.82
CA GLY A 83 -6.03 11.35 11.81
C GLY A 83 -7.35 11.81 11.19
N SER A 84 -7.29 12.54 10.08
CA SER A 84 -8.50 12.98 9.36
C SER A 84 -9.30 11.82 8.77
N ILE A 85 -8.64 10.77 8.25
CA ILE A 85 -9.31 9.56 7.77
C ILE A 85 -9.97 8.83 8.95
N ALA A 86 -9.24 8.64 10.05
CA ALA A 86 -9.76 7.98 11.24
C ALA A 86 -10.97 8.73 11.83
N GLU A 87 -10.92 10.05 11.95
CA GLU A 87 -12.04 10.88 12.41
C GLU A 87 -13.28 10.72 11.53
N LYS A 88 -13.10 10.71 10.20
CA LYS A 88 -14.19 10.51 9.24
C LYS A 88 -14.80 9.11 9.31
N LEU A 89 -14.00 8.09 9.60
CA LEU A 89 -14.50 6.73 9.81
C LEU A 89 -15.19 6.58 11.17
N ASN A 90 -14.67 7.26 12.21
CA ASN A 90 -15.14 7.21 13.58
C ASN A 90 -16.33 8.13 13.87
N SER A 91 -16.77 8.99 12.95
CA SER A 91 -17.98 9.80 13.09
C SER A 91 -19.29 8.98 13.09
N GLY A 92 -19.21 7.70 13.50
CA GLY A 92 -20.28 6.72 13.61
C GLY A 92 -20.14 5.76 14.79
N PHE A 93 -18.98 5.16 15.12
CA PHE A 93 -18.82 4.17 16.21
C PHE A 93 -17.37 3.97 16.71
N ILE A 94 -17.23 3.31 17.87
CA ILE A 94 -16.01 3.04 18.66
C ILE A 94 -15.06 2.08 17.92
N GLN A 95 -13.81 2.50 17.77
CA GLN A 95 -12.72 1.74 17.18
C GLN A 95 -12.46 0.42 17.95
N GLY A 96 -12.58 -0.72 17.27
CA GLY A 96 -12.31 -2.03 17.85
C GLY A 96 -10.80 -2.30 18.01
N PRO A 97 -10.38 -3.13 18.98
CA PRO A 97 -8.96 -3.32 19.33
C PRO A 97 -8.11 -4.09 18.30
N TYR A 98 -8.68 -4.47 17.14
CA TYR A 98 -8.05 -5.36 16.15
C TYR A 98 -7.91 -4.77 14.73
N GLU A 99 -8.36 -3.53 14.48
CA GLU A 99 -8.01 -2.87 13.23
C GLU A 99 -6.62 -2.25 13.39
N SER A 100 -5.58 -2.88 12.80
CA SER A 100 -4.17 -2.50 12.93
C SER A 100 -3.86 -1.05 12.49
N GLY A 101 -4.85 -0.35 11.92
CA GLY A 101 -4.73 1.02 11.43
C GLY A 101 -3.75 1.14 10.25
N ILE A 102 -3.19 0.02 9.78
CA ILE A 102 -2.23 -0.04 8.68
C ILE A 102 -2.91 0.48 7.42
N ASP A 103 -4.13 0.04 7.11
CA ASP A 103 -4.89 0.52 5.95
C ASP A 103 -5.12 2.04 5.99
N ILE A 104 -5.39 2.60 7.18
CA ILE A 104 -5.53 4.06 7.37
C ILE A 104 -4.19 4.77 7.09
N GLN A 105 -3.07 4.20 7.53
CA GLN A 105 -1.75 4.75 7.27
C GLN A 105 -1.37 4.66 5.79
N VAL A 106 -1.64 3.53 5.13
CA VAL A 106 -1.44 3.33 3.69
C VAL A 106 -2.27 4.35 2.90
N ALA A 107 -3.56 4.46 3.21
CA ALA A 107 -4.46 5.43 2.59
C ALA A 107 -3.99 6.88 2.80
N ALA A 108 -3.41 7.18 3.97
CA ALA A 108 -2.87 8.50 4.27
C ALA A 108 -1.64 8.83 3.43
N ILE A 109 -0.68 7.90 3.30
CA ILE A 109 0.50 8.08 2.44
C ILE A 109 0.03 8.25 0.99
N ALA A 110 -0.82 7.34 0.49
CA ALA A 110 -1.34 7.38 -0.87
C ALA A 110 -2.05 8.70 -1.18
N SER A 111 -2.88 9.18 -0.26
CA SER A 111 -3.59 10.45 -0.42
C SER A 111 -2.66 11.67 -0.49
N VAL A 112 -1.61 11.70 0.34
CA VAL A 112 -0.68 12.84 0.39
C VAL A 112 0.24 12.83 -0.84
N GLU A 113 0.69 11.66 -1.26
CA GLU A 113 1.58 11.50 -2.41
C GLU A 113 0.83 11.42 -3.74
N LYS A 114 -0.50 11.34 -3.70
CA LYS A 114 -1.41 11.30 -4.86
C LYS A 114 -1.20 10.07 -5.74
N CYS A 115 -0.92 8.93 -5.13
CA CYS A 115 -0.78 7.65 -5.81
C CYS A 115 -1.94 6.70 -5.46
N HIS A 116 -2.04 5.61 -6.21
CA HIS A 116 -3.05 4.57 -5.99
C HIS A 116 -2.56 3.53 -4.98
N VAL A 117 -3.48 2.87 -4.29
CA VAL A 117 -3.17 1.69 -3.50
C VAL A 117 -3.41 0.44 -4.35
N LEU A 118 -2.38 -0.38 -4.53
CA LEU A 118 -2.49 -1.73 -5.07
C LEU A 118 -2.89 -2.68 -3.94
N THR A 119 -4.05 -3.32 -4.08
CA THR A 119 -4.69 -4.15 -3.05
C THR A 119 -5.49 -5.30 -3.67
N SER A 120 -6.22 -6.07 -2.88
CA SER A 120 -7.16 -7.07 -3.41
C SER A 120 -8.51 -6.47 -3.80
N LYS A 121 -9.24 -7.14 -4.70
CA LYS A 121 -10.60 -6.74 -5.12
C LYS A 121 -11.57 -6.51 -3.96
N LEU A 122 -11.41 -7.26 -2.87
CA LEU A 122 -12.26 -7.18 -1.67
C LEU A 122 -12.02 -5.90 -0.86
N GLN A 123 -10.80 -5.36 -0.90
CA GLN A 123 -10.38 -4.20 -0.12
C GLN A 123 -10.61 -2.86 -0.82
N ILE A 124 -10.86 -2.85 -2.13
CA ILE A 124 -11.12 -1.61 -2.91
C ILE A 124 -12.26 -0.79 -2.29
N ALA A 125 -13.36 -1.45 -1.89
CA ALA A 125 -14.49 -0.77 -1.27
C ALA A 125 -14.14 -0.16 0.11
N HIS A 126 -13.18 -0.75 0.83
CA HIS A 126 -12.69 -0.23 2.11
C HIS A 126 -11.88 1.05 1.89
N TYR A 127 -10.91 1.06 0.98
CA TYR A 127 -10.13 2.26 0.62
C TYR A 127 -11.01 3.39 0.06
N LYS A 128 -12.07 3.04 -0.68
CA LYS A 128 -13.04 4.02 -1.17
C LYS A 128 -13.72 4.79 -0.01
N LYS A 129 -14.04 4.12 1.12
CA LYS A 129 -14.60 4.78 2.31
C LYS A 129 -13.62 5.80 2.91
N MET A 130 -12.32 5.53 2.80
CA MET A 130 -11.23 6.44 3.21
C MET A 130 -10.98 7.59 2.22
N ALA A 131 -11.75 7.67 1.12
CA ALA A 131 -11.51 8.58 0.00
C ALA A 131 -10.10 8.41 -0.61
N CYS A 132 -9.62 7.16 -0.64
CA CYS A 132 -8.38 6.76 -1.28
C CYS A 132 -8.68 5.94 -2.53
N ASN A 133 -7.96 6.19 -3.62
CA ASN A 133 -8.10 5.39 -4.83
C ASN A 133 -7.29 4.09 -4.66
N ALA A 134 -7.91 2.98 -5.00
CA ALA A 134 -7.29 1.67 -4.93
C ALA A 134 -7.62 0.86 -6.20
N THR A 135 -6.71 -0.03 -6.57
CA THR A 135 -6.82 -0.92 -7.74
C THR A 135 -6.39 -2.32 -7.35
N ASP A 136 -6.99 -3.33 -7.99
CA ASP A 136 -6.49 -4.69 -7.94
C ASP A 136 -5.37 -4.92 -8.97
N LEU A 137 -4.62 -6.01 -8.80
CA LEU A 137 -3.50 -6.34 -9.67
C LEU A 137 -3.91 -6.57 -11.13
N GLU A 138 -5.05 -7.21 -11.40
CA GLU A 138 -5.48 -7.42 -12.79
C GLU A 138 -5.83 -6.10 -13.49
N SER A 139 -6.40 -5.15 -12.75
CA SER A 139 -6.71 -3.81 -13.26
C SER A 139 -5.44 -2.97 -13.45
N TRP A 140 -4.47 -3.08 -12.53
CA TRP A 140 -3.15 -2.44 -12.62
C TRP A 140 -2.37 -2.86 -13.86
N LEU A 141 -2.43 -4.15 -14.22
CA LEU A 141 -1.72 -4.67 -15.38
C LEU A 141 -2.31 -4.23 -16.73
N LYS A 142 -3.47 -3.56 -16.73
CA LYS A 142 -4.14 -3.06 -17.94
C LYS A 142 -4.00 -1.55 -18.13
N SER A 143 -3.52 -0.83 -17.11
CA SER A 143 -3.31 0.63 -17.16
C SER A 143 -1.96 0.99 -17.74
#